data_AF-A0A1Y2CNN9-F1
#
_entry.id   AF-A0A1Y2CNN9-F1
#
_cell.length_a   1.000
_cell.length_b   1.000
_cell.length_c   1.000
_cell.angle_alpha   90.00
_cell.angle_beta   90.00
_cell.angle_gamma   90.00
#
_symmetry.space_group_name_H-M   'P 1'
#
loop_
_entity.id
_entity.type
_entity.pdbx_description
1 polymer ?
#
loop_
_entity_poly.entity_id
_entity_poly.type
_entity_poly.pdbx_seq_one_letter_code
_entity_poly.pdbx_strand_id
1 'polypeptide(L)'
;MHSSYLTPPASNEAGEKDQYFYDTSVKIPTITTEERARQALRQALEGSTILDSYSIVKVIGFGANGVVLAAETINYLGSVEQVAVKLIYKAPASVYRPAPTNNDKIPSEIKILRAMATEPHPGLLRYINDFQDEKNFYLVTELFGTDWIEPTYKIQNSEGHYANNETQTLAPLLYYSQLWGPSSLPFSSGASDCWGWAYYESCIAWAKKTPKNSPAKLPIRVIKTIVYKVLIAMIHLHERLGMFHCDIKLENILVSRASNLDEPIDDYNVNIRVCDFGHSDFLIHGMKHIGTEGNAAPELVACKGRVAVDGAKADVYAMGAMIEKLIEARDAAKEDDFDLNV
;
A
#
# COMPACT_ATOMS: atom_id res chain seq x y z
N MET A 1 -2.93 -27.70 14.95
CA MET A 1 -4.14 -26.87 14.81
C MET A 1 -3.69 -25.56 14.20
N HIS A 2 -4.13 -25.33 12.96
CA HIS A 2 -3.61 -24.30 12.07
C HIS A 2 -3.95 -22.92 12.59
N SER A 3 -2.93 -22.20 13.05
CA SER A 3 -3.04 -20.75 13.17
C SER A 3 -2.86 -20.17 11.76
N SER A 4 -3.94 -19.63 11.23
CA SER A 4 -3.95 -18.71 10.10
C SER A 4 -3.30 -17.41 10.55
N TYR A 5 -1.98 -17.42 10.71
CA TYR A 5 -1.23 -16.22 11.05
C TYR A 5 -1.32 -15.21 9.89
N LEU A 6 -1.66 -13.98 10.28
CA LEU A 6 -1.55 -12.71 9.56
C LEU A 6 -0.50 -12.76 8.45
N THR A 7 -0.95 -13.07 7.24
CA THR A 7 -0.17 -12.86 6.01
C THR A 7 -0.12 -11.35 5.76
N PRO A 8 1.01 -10.79 5.31
CA PRO A 8 1.10 -9.37 4.99
C PRO A 8 -0.03 -8.94 4.05
N PRO A 9 -0.64 -7.75 4.25
CA PRO A 9 -1.80 -7.29 3.48
C PRO A 9 -1.53 -7.19 1.98
N ALA A 10 -0.27 -7.09 1.56
CA ALA A 10 0.11 -7.11 0.15
C ALA A 10 -0.39 -8.35 -0.62
N SER A 11 -0.67 -9.48 0.04
CA SER A 11 -1.22 -10.68 -0.60
C SER A 11 -2.74 -10.86 -0.43
N ASN A 12 -3.41 -10.07 0.42
CA ASN A 12 -4.72 -10.45 0.97
C ASN A 12 -5.88 -9.49 0.65
N GLU A 13 -5.71 -8.52 -0.24
CA GLU A 13 -6.87 -7.86 -0.84
C GLU A 13 -7.56 -8.83 -1.81
N ALA A 14 -8.38 -9.74 -1.27
CA ALA A 14 -9.50 -10.27 -2.00
C ALA A 14 -10.35 -9.07 -2.39
N GLY A 15 -10.27 -8.68 -3.67
CA GLY A 15 -10.97 -7.51 -4.17
C GLY A 15 -12.41 -7.49 -3.66
N GLU A 16 -12.83 -6.34 -3.13
CA GLU A 16 -14.26 -6.07 -3.01
C GLU A 16 -14.89 -6.42 -4.36
N LYS A 17 -15.91 -7.26 -4.31
CA LYS A 17 -16.68 -7.62 -5.49
C LYS A 17 -17.22 -6.31 -6.06
N ASP A 18 -16.61 -5.81 -7.12
CA ASP A 18 -17.25 -4.88 -8.02
C ASP A 18 -18.59 -5.53 -8.41
N GLN A 19 -19.69 -5.07 -7.81
CA GLN A 19 -21.05 -5.49 -8.17
C GLN A 19 -21.39 -4.90 -9.54
N TYR A 20 -20.74 -5.38 -10.59
CA TYR A 20 -21.33 -5.35 -11.90
C TYR A 20 -22.37 -6.47 -11.94
N PHE A 21 -23.65 -6.08 -12.03
CA PHE A 21 -24.75 -6.99 -12.32
C PHE A 21 -24.49 -7.68 -13.67
N TYR A 22 -23.88 -8.87 -13.64
CA TYR A 22 -23.84 -9.79 -14.76
C TYR A 22 -24.42 -11.13 -14.34
N ASP A 23 -25.26 -11.66 -15.23
CA ASP A 23 -26.01 -12.92 -15.15
C ASP A 23 -25.16 -14.09 -14.60
N THR A 24 -25.65 -14.73 -13.53
CA THR A 24 -24.95 -15.68 -12.65
C THR A 24 -24.82 -17.11 -13.21
N SER A 25 -24.60 -17.29 -14.51
CA SER A 25 -24.57 -18.64 -15.11
C SER A 25 -23.23 -19.08 -15.74
N VAL A 26 -22.15 -18.31 -15.61
CA VAL A 26 -20.80 -18.72 -16.07
C VAL A 26 -19.76 -18.54 -14.96
N LYS A 27 -19.25 -19.65 -14.40
CA LYS A 27 -18.07 -19.64 -13.52
C LYS A 27 -16.80 -19.44 -14.36
N ILE A 28 -16.46 -18.19 -14.64
CA ILE A 28 -15.14 -17.83 -15.18
C ILE A 28 -14.10 -18.06 -14.05
N PRO A 29 -12.96 -18.73 -14.29
CA PRO A 29 -11.92 -18.86 -13.28
C PRO A 29 -11.43 -17.47 -12.84
N THR A 30 -11.60 -17.14 -11.56
CA THR A 30 -11.10 -15.90 -10.98
C THR A 30 -9.57 -15.99 -10.89
N ILE A 31 -8.86 -15.23 -11.73
CA ILE A 31 -7.40 -15.10 -11.61
C ILE A 31 -7.05 -14.44 -10.27
N THR A 32 -5.96 -14.89 -9.63
CA THR A 32 -5.45 -14.25 -8.40
C THR A 32 -4.85 -12.88 -8.69
N THR A 33 -4.71 -12.02 -7.67
CA THR A 33 -4.04 -10.72 -7.79
C THR A 33 -2.58 -10.87 -8.21
N GLU A 34 -1.89 -11.90 -7.72
CA GLU A 34 -0.52 -12.24 -8.12
C GLU A 34 -0.44 -12.62 -9.61
N GLU A 35 -1.31 -13.52 -10.07
CA GLU A 35 -1.35 -13.93 -11.48
C GLU A 35 -1.63 -12.74 -12.40
N ARG A 36 -2.56 -11.87 -12.00
CA ARG A 36 -2.86 -10.63 -12.72
C ARG A 36 -1.64 -9.71 -12.79
N ALA A 37 -0.93 -9.52 -11.68
CA ALA A 37 0.28 -8.71 -11.62
C ALA A 37 1.38 -9.27 -12.52
N ARG A 38 1.61 -10.59 -12.48
CA ARG A 38 2.60 -11.27 -13.34
C ARG A 38 2.27 -11.12 -14.82
N GLN A 39 0.99 -11.27 -15.20
CA GLN A 39 0.56 -11.10 -16.58
C GLN A 39 0.76 -9.66 -17.07
N ALA A 40 0.33 -8.67 -16.29
CA ALA A 40 0.48 -7.27 -16.62
C ALA A 40 1.95 -6.86 -16.75
N LEU A 41 2.81 -7.33 -15.83
CA LEU A 41 4.24 -7.06 -15.89
C LEU A 41 4.92 -7.67 -17.11
N ARG A 42 4.61 -8.93 -17.47
CA ARG A 42 5.20 -9.52 -18.70
C ARG A 42 4.85 -8.70 -19.92
N GLN A 43 3.57 -8.36 -20.08
CA GLN A 43 3.13 -7.55 -21.22
C GLN A 43 3.80 -6.18 -21.25
N ALA A 44 3.94 -5.54 -20.09
CA ALA A 44 4.59 -4.24 -19.98
C ALA A 44 6.10 -4.30 -20.28
N LEU A 45 6.82 -5.27 -19.70
CA LEU A 45 8.27 -5.42 -19.85
C LEU A 45 8.69 -5.94 -21.24
N GLU A 46 7.85 -6.76 -21.88
CA GLU A 46 8.13 -7.30 -23.22
C GLU A 46 7.68 -6.35 -24.33
N GLY A 47 6.72 -5.45 -24.05
CA GLY A 47 6.03 -4.62 -25.04
C GLY A 47 6.24 -3.11 -24.94
N SER A 48 6.70 -2.56 -23.81
CA SER A 48 6.79 -1.10 -23.60
C SER A 48 8.23 -0.59 -23.67
N THR A 49 8.54 0.22 -24.67
CA THR A 49 9.84 0.92 -24.78
C THR A 49 10.03 2.03 -23.76
N ILE A 50 8.95 2.51 -23.13
CA ILE A 50 9.02 3.59 -22.14
C ILE A 50 9.55 3.07 -20.82
N LEU A 51 9.19 1.85 -20.43
CA LEU A 51 9.76 1.21 -19.23
C LEU A 51 11.27 0.99 -19.34
N ASP A 52 11.82 0.89 -20.55
CA ASP A 52 13.27 0.78 -20.76
C ASP A 52 14.05 2.03 -20.30
N SER A 53 13.37 3.16 -20.08
CA SER A 53 13.98 4.36 -19.46
C SER A 53 14.19 4.24 -17.95
N TYR A 54 13.71 3.15 -17.34
CA TYR A 54 13.85 2.83 -15.93
C TYR A 54 14.64 1.54 -15.76
N SER A 55 15.65 1.55 -14.89
CA SER A 55 16.32 0.34 -14.46
C SER A 55 15.49 -0.35 -13.39
N ILE A 56 14.66 -1.32 -13.79
CA ILE A 56 13.76 -2.03 -12.88
C ILE A 56 14.55 -2.98 -11.98
N VAL A 57 14.37 -2.86 -10.66
CA VAL A 57 15.12 -3.62 -9.65
C VAL A 57 14.32 -4.82 -9.14
N LYS A 58 13.11 -4.59 -8.63
CA LYS A 58 12.24 -5.63 -8.04
C LYS A 58 10.78 -5.19 -8.01
N VAL A 59 9.87 -6.16 -7.94
CA VAL A 59 8.47 -5.90 -7.55
C VAL A 59 8.44 -5.67 -6.05
N ILE A 60 7.79 -4.59 -5.59
CA ILE A 60 7.69 -4.20 -4.18
C ILE A 60 6.26 -4.23 -3.63
N GLY A 61 5.27 -4.44 -4.48
CA GLY A 61 3.87 -4.63 -4.07
C GLY A 61 2.97 -4.92 -5.25
N PHE A 62 1.85 -5.58 -5.01
CA PHE A 62 0.81 -5.81 -6.02
C PHE A 62 -0.55 -5.98 -5.34
N GLY A 63 -1.62 -5.75 -6.08
CA GLY A 63 -2.98 -5.86 -5.56
C GLY A 63 -4.03 -5.79 -6.66
N ALA A 64 -5.28 -5.55 -6.28
CA ALA A 64 -6.39 -5.47 -7.22
C ALA A 64 -6.23 -4.35 -8.27
N ASN A 65 -5.61 -3.24 -7.86
CA ASN A 65 -5.50 -2.02 -8.65
C ASN A 65 -4.23 -1.95 -9.51
N GLY A 66 -3.22 -2.77 -9.22
CA GLY A 66 -1.94 -2.63 -9.91
C GLY A 66 -0.79 -3.43 -9.33
N VAL A 67 0.40 -3.11 -9.81
CA VAL A 67 1.68 -3.67 -9.37
C VAL A 67 2.73 -2.58 -9.33
N VAL A 68 3.54 -2.57 -8.27
CA VAL A 68 4.52 -1.52 -7.96
C VAL A 68 5.91 -2.09 -8.08
N LEU A 69 6.76 -1.39 -8.84
CA LEU A 69 8.14 -1.72 -9.10
C LEU A 69 9.06 -0.71 -8.41
N ALA A 70 10.10 -1.18 -7.74
CA ALA A 70 11.24 -0.34 -7.40
C ALA A 70 12.16 -0.26 -8.64
N ALA A 71 12.58 0.95 -8.99
CA ALA A 71 13.43 1.20 -10.14
C ALA A 71 14.37 2.38 -9.89
N GLU A 72 15.35 2.53 -10.77
CA GLU A 72 16.24 3.69 -10.84
C GLU A 72 16.04 4.44 -12.15
N THR A 73 16.17 5.76 -12.11
CA THR A 73 16.17 6.63 -13.30
C THR A 73 17.23 7.71 -13.15
N ILE A 74 17.50 8.44 -14.24
CA ILE A 74 18.40 9.59 -14.22
C ILE A 74 17.55 10.86 -14.17
N ASN A 75 17.73 11.66 -13.12
CA ASN A 75 16.99 12.91 -12.95
C ASN A 75 17.55 14.03 -13.86
N TYR A 76 16.89 15.19 -13.84
CA TYR A 76 17.28 16.35 -14.66
C TYR A 76 18.68 16.91 -14.35
N LEU A 77 19.28 16.54 -13.21
CA LEU A 77 20.65 16.90 -12.84
C LEU A 77 21.67 15.84 -13.29
N GLY A 78 21.24 14.78 -13.99
CA GLY A 78 22.11 13.68 -14.39
C GLY A 78 22.48 12.72 -13.25
N SER A 79 21.80 12.80 -12.10
CA SER A 79 22.05 11.93 -10.94
C SER A 79 21.05 10.77 -10.91
N VAL A 80 21.48 9.63 -10.36
CA VAL A 80 20.59 8.48 -10.12
C VAL A 80 19.54 8.86 -9.08
N GLU A 81 18.28 8.63 -9.42
CA GLU A 81 17.12 8.81 -8.54
C GLU A 81 16.38 7.47 -8.40
N GLN A 82 16.11 7.06 -7.15
CA GLN A 82 15.29 5.89 -6.86
C GLN A 82 13.81 6.24 -6.94
N VAL A 83 13.06 5.43 -7.68
CA VAL A 83 11.65 5.67 -7.97
C VAL A 83 10.81 4.42 -7.78
N ALA A 84 9.52 4.63 -7.49
CA ALA A 84 8.51 3.58 -7.53
C ALA A 84 7.63 3.77 -8.77
N VAL A 85 7.53 2.74 -9.62
CA VAL A 85 6.70 2.72 -10.83
C VAL A 85 5.49 1.81 -10.58
N LYS A 86 4.31 2.40 -10.42
CA LYS A 86 3.04 1.69 -10.25
C LYS A 86 2.33 1.53 -11.60
N LEU A 87 2.17 0.29 -12.03
CA LEU A 87 1.31 -0.08 -13.15
C LEU A 87 -0.12 -0.15 -12.62
N ILE A 88 -0.99 0.72 -13.12
CA ILE A 88 -2.42 0.74 -12.81
C ILE A 88 -3.15 0.10 -13.97
N TYR A 89 -3.87 -0.99 -13.71
CA TYR A 89 -4.53 -1.76 -14.75
C TYR A 89 -5.64 -0.94 -15.43
N LYS A 90 -5.65 -0.91 -16.76
CA LYS A 90 -6.84 -0.42 -17.48
C LYS A 90 -7.94 -1.47 -17.41
N ALA A 91 -9.19 -1.01 -17.31
CA ALA A 91 -10.33 -1.89 -17.49
C ALA A 91 -10.22 -2.58 -18.86
N PRO A 92 -10.52 -3.89 -18.98
CA PRO A 92 -10.48 -4.59 -20.25
C PRO A 92 -11.26 -3.78 -21.28
N ALA A 93 -10.68 -3.61 -22.47
CA ALA A 93 -11.46 -3.14 -23.61
C ALA A 93 -12.66 -4.10 -23.73
N SER A 94 -13.88 -3.62 -23.48
CA SER A 94 -15.06 -4.36 -23.95
C SER A 94 -14.84 -4.65 -25.43
N VAL A 95 -15.34 -5.76 -25.95
CA VAL A 95 -15.24 -6.14 -27.38
C VAL A 95 -15.67 -4.99 -28.34
N TYR A 96 -16.37 -3.97 -27.82
CA TYR A 96 -16.82 -2.76 -28.52
C TYR A 96 -15.99 -1.48 -28.28
N ARG A 97 -14.85 -1.53 -27.58
CA ARG A 97 -14.04 -0.32 -27.38
C ARG A 97 -13.11 -0.13 -28.59
N PRO A 98 -13.21 0.98 -29.34
CA PRO A 98 -12.20 1.31 -30.34
C PRO A 98 -10.85 1.56 -29.67
N ALA A 99 -9.79 1.60 -30.49
CA ALA A 99 -8.37 1.79 -30.12
C ALA A 99 -8.15 2.80 -28.97
N PRO A 100 -7.07 2.66 -28.18
CA PRO A 100 -6.77 3.56 -27.06
C PRO A 100 -6.83 5.02 -27.51
N THR A 101 -7.60 5.84 -26.80
CA THR A 101 -7.69 7.28 -27.05
C THR A 101 -7.12 8.03 -25.86
N ASN A 102 -6.62 9.24 -26.08
CA ASN A 102 -6.26 10.17 -25.00
C ASN A 102 -7.44 10.53 -24.06
N ASN A 103 -8.64 9.99 -24.29
CA ASN A 103 -9.84 10.14 -23.47
C ASN A 103 -10.02 9.04 -22.41
N ASP A 104 -9.09 8.09 -22.25
CA ASP A 104 -9.16 7.18 -21.11
C ASP A 104 -9.23 7.98 -19.80
N LYS A 105 -10.21 7.68 -18.95
CA LYS A 105 -10.43 8.39 -17.69
C LYS A 105 -9.22 8.14 -16.79
N ILE A 106 -8.34 9.14 -16.68
CA ILE A 106 -7.15 9.08 -15.84
C ILE A 106 -7.55 8.68 -14.41
N PRO A 107 -6.87 7.69 -13.79
CA PRO A 107 -7.11 7.27 -12.41
C PRO A 107 -7.09 8.44 -11.43
N SER A 108 -7.92 8.38 -10.38
CA SER A 108 -7.96 9.41 -9.33
C SER A 108 -6.59 9.62 -8.69
N GLU A 109 -5.86 8.53 -8.41
CA GLU A 109 -4.51 8.58 -7.83
C GLU A 109 -3.55 9.48 -8.64
N ILE A 110 -3.50 9.30 -9.96
CA ILE A 110 -2.66 10.13 -10.86
C ILE A 110 -3.14 11.59 -10.83
N LYS A 111 -4.46 11.82 -10.91
CA LYS A 111 -5.02 13.18 -10.93
C LYS A 111 -4.69 13.96 -9.64
N ILE A 112 -4.86 13.31 -8.50
CA ILE A 112 -4.65 13.92 -7.18
C ILE A 112 -3.17 14.17 -6.97
N LEU A 113 -2.30 13.20 -7.24
CA LEU A 113 -0.85 13.36 -7.09
C LEU A 113 -0.27 14.45 -8.02
N ARG A 114 -0.75 14.56 -9.26
CA ARG A 114 -0.39 15.66 -10.16
C ARG A 114 -0.77 17.02 -9.59
N ALA A 115 -1.98 17.14 -9.03
CA ALA A 115 -2.45 18.39 -8.45
C ALA A 115 -1.66 18.74 -7.18
N MET A 116 -1.38 17.76 -6.32
CA MET A 116 -0.53 17.93 -5.13
C MET A 116 0.90 18.37 -5.47
N ALA A 117 1.43 17.98 -6.63
CA ALA A 117 2.78 18.37 -7.07
C ALA A 117 2.95 19.89 -7.25
N THR A 118 1.85 20.66 -7.34
CA THR A 118 1.90 22.14 -7.40
C THR A 118 2.35 22.78 -6.09
N GLU A 119 2.11 22.12 -4.96
CA GLU A 119 2.55 22.56 -3.63
C GLU A 119 3.01 21.35 -2.79
N PRO A 120 4.25 20.85 -3.03
CA PRO A 120 4.77 19.64 -2.40
C PRO A 120 4.88 19.75 -0.87
N HIS A 121 4.70 18.64 -0.18
CA HIS A 121 4.83 18.55 1.28
C HIS A 121 5.64 17.29 1.67
N PRO A 122 6.61 17.38 2.60
CA PRO A 122 7.48 16.24 2.96
C PRO A 122 6.76 15.08 3.65
N GLY A 123 5.52 15.25 4.10
CA GLY A 123 4.70 14.17 4.65
C GLY A 123 3.77 13.48 3.64
N LEU A 124 3.73 13.93 2.38
CA LEU A 124 2.88 13.39 1.32
C LEU A 124 3.77 12.76 0.23
N LEU A 125 3.35 11.61 -0.33
CA LEU A 125 4.12 10.91 -1.36
C LEU A 125 4.38 11.82 -2.58
N ARG A 126 5.65 11.97 -2.97
CA ARG A 126 6.04 12.84 -4.09
C ARG A 126 5.76 12.18 -5.44
N TYR A 127 4.94 12.85 -6.23
CA TYR A 127 4.77 12.61 -7.66
C TYR A 127 6.04 12.98 -8.46
N ILE A 128 6.39 12.16 -9.46
CA ILE A 128 7.50 12.43 -10.38
C ILE A 128 6.97 12.55 -11.82
N ASN A 129 6.27 11.53 -12.30
CA ASN A 129 5.75 11.51 -13.67
C ASN A 129 4.64 10.47 -13.81
N ASP A 130 3.90 10.49 -14.91
CA ASP A 130 3.05 9.38 -15.33
C ASP A 130 2.94 9.32 -16.86
N PHE A 131 2.62 8.13 -17.35
CA PHE A 131 2.40 7.85 -18.76
C PHE A 131 1.43 6.67 -18.90
N GLN A 132 1.11 6.29 -20.13
CA GLN A 132 0.20 5.17 -20.39
C GLN A 132 0.56 4.47 -21.69
N ASP A 133 0.18 3.20 -21.78
CA ASP A 133 0.15 2.43 -23.02
C ASP A 133 -1.27 1.89 -23.27
N GLU A 134 -1.40 0.90 -24.15
CA GLU A 134 -2.70 0.28 -24.46
C GLU A 134 -3.32 -0.47 -23.26
N LYS A 135 -2.50 -1.01 -22.35
CA LYS A 135 -2.93 -1.94 -21.29
C LYS A 135 -2.92 -1.32 -19.90
N ASN A 136 -2.05 -0.36 -19.63
CA ASN A 136 -1.82 0.18 -18.29
C ASN A 136 -1.64 1.70 -18.30
N PHE A 137 -1.97 2.32 -17.17
CA PHE A 137 -1.35 3.58 -16.78
C PHE A 137 -0.12 3.28 -15.93
N TYR A 138 0.84 4.20 -15.92
CA TYR A 138 2.08 4.10 -15.17
C TYR A 138 2.24 5.36 -14.35
N LEU A 139 2.29 5.23 -13.03
CA LEU A 139 2.52 6.32 -12.10
C LEU A 139 3.92 6.17 -11.50
N VAL A 140 4.74 7.21 -11.63
CA VAL A 140 6.10 7.27 -11.10
C VAL A 140 6.14 8.23 -9.91
N THR A 141 6.62 7.72 -8.78
CA THR A 141 6.73 8.45 -7.50
C THR A 141 8.11 8.26 -6.90
N GLU A 142 8.44 9.02 -5.85
CA GLU A 142 9.62 8.71 -5.05
C GLU A 142 9.55 7.28 -4.48
N LEU A 143 10.66 6.56 -4.50
CA LEU A 143 10.76 5.32 -3.73
C LEU A 143 10.97 5.69 -2.26
N PHE A 144 10.10 5.21 -1.37
CA PHE A 144 10.16 5.56 0.04
C PHE A 144 9.81 4.36 0.94
N GLY A 145 10.43 4.32 2.12
CA GLY A 145 10.12 3.36 3.18
C GLY A 145 11.21 2.32 3.43
N THR A 146 11.14 1.66 4.59
CA THR A 146 12.02 0.55 4.99
C THR A 146 11.26 -0.76 4.83
N ASP A 147 11.87 -1.82 4.29
CA ASP A 147 11.23 -3.14 4.21
C ASP A 147 11.20 -3.80 5.60
N TRP A 148 10.06 -3.69 6.29
CA TRP A 148 9.89 -4.17 7.66
C TRP A 148 9.59 -5.67 7.73
N ILE A 149 9.06 -6.25 6.65
CA ILE A 149 8.64 -7.66 6.63
C ILE A 149 9.79 -8.59 6.25
N GLU A 150 10.69 -8.20 5.33
CA GLU A 150 11.85 -9.02 4.96
C GLU A 150 12.65 -9.56 6.16
N PRO A 151 13.01 -8.75 7.17
CA PRO A 151 13.79 -9.26 8.29
C PRO A 151 13.01 -10.25 9.17
N THR A 152 11.66 -10.23 9.12
CA THR A 152 10.83 -11.10 9.96
C THR A 152 10.99 -12.58 9.64
N TYR A 153 11.32 -12.94 8.39
CA TYR A 153 11.55 -14.33 7.98
C TYR A 153 12.76 -14.96 8.65
N LYS A 154 13.69 -14.14 9.17
CA LYS A 154 14.90 -14.59 9.87
C LYS A 154 14.74 -14.60 11.39
N ILE A 155 13.62 -14.09 11.92
CA ILE A 155 13.39 -14.01 13.36
C ILE A 155 13.03 -15.40 13.88
N GLN A 156 13.78 -15.88 14.87
CA GLN A 156 13.52 -17.14 15.58
C GLN A 156 13.24 -16.88 17.06
N ASN A 157 12.37 -17.68 17.67
CA ASN A 157 12.24 -17.73 19.12
C ASN A 157 13.33 -18.60 19.76
N SER A 158 13.36 -18.65 21.09
CA SER A 158 14.33 -19.46 21.84
C SER A 158 14.26 -20.97 21.57
N GLU A 159 13.20 -21.45 20.94
CA GLU A 159 13.00 -22.87 20.58
C GLU A 159 13.41 -23.17 19.13
N GLY A 160 13.92 -22.16 18.40
CA GLY A 160 14.34 -22.29 17.00
C GLY A 160 13.18 -22.24 16.01
N HIS A 161 11.95 -21.95 16.46
CA HIS A 161 10.82 -21.73 15.55
C HIS A 161 10.92 -20.34 14.92
N TYR A 162 10.72 -20.25 13.61
CA TYR A 162 10.67 -18.98 12.90
C TYR A 162 9.35 -18.25 13.15
N ALA A 163 9.41 -16.92 13.18
CA ALA A 163 8.22 -16.07 13.27
C ALA A 163 7.33 -16.20 12.03
N ASN A 164 7.95 -16.43 10.87
CA ASN A 164 7.29 -16.67 9.59
C ASN A 164 7.86 -17.91 8.92
N ASN A 165 7.01 -18.71 8.29
CA ASN A 165 7.46 -19.90 7.56
C ASN A 165 8.37 -19.48 6.40
N GLU A 166 9.52 -20.15 6.22
CA GLU A 166 10.60 -19.84 5.26
C GLU A 166 10.21 -19.93 3.76
N THR A 167 8.92 -19.92 3.41
CA THR A 167 8.43 -20.30 2.06
C THR A 167 7.52 -19.27 1.37
N GLN A 168 7.47 -18.02 1.83
CA GLN A 168 6.68 -16.96 1.17
C GLN A 168 7.48 -16.02 0.24
N THR A 169 8.72 -16.36 -0.12
CA THR A 169 9.39 -15.65 -1.20
C THR A 169 8.76 -16.07 -2.53
N LEU A 170 7.96 -15.17 -3.10
CA LEU A 170 7.33 -15.39 -4.40
C LEU A 170 8.41 -15.63 -5.46
N ALA A 171 8.19 -16.64 -6.31
CA ALA A 171 9.12 -16.95 -7.39
C ALA A 171 9.35 -15.70 -8.28
N PRO A 172 10.59 -15.43 -8.72
CA PRO A 172 10.86 -14.29 -9.58
C PRO A 172 10.06 -14.41 -10.89
N LEU A 173 9.68 -13.27 -11.45
CA LEU A 173 9.08 -13.24 -12.77
C LEU A 173 10.15 -13.44 -13.83
N LEU A 174 10.02 -14.52 -14.60
CA LEU A 174 10.79 -14.73 -15.81
C LEU A 174 10.10 -14.00 -16.97
N TYR A 175 10.88 -13.24 -17.74
CA TYR A 175 10.45 -12.47 -18.91
C TYR A 175 11.57 -12.35 -19.94
N TYR A 176 11.26 -11.93 -21.16
CA TYR A 176 12.26 -11.69 -22.21
C TYR A 176 12.44 -10.19 -22.47
N SER A 177 13.59 -9.64 -22.08
CA SER A 177 13.95 -8.27 -22.44
C SER A 177 14.38 -8.21 -23.91
N GLN A 178 13.87 -7.23 -24.66
CA GLN A 178 14.30 -7.01 -26.04
C GLN A 178 15.79 -6.59 -26.12
N LEU A 179 16.32 -5.94 -25.08
CA LEU A 179 17.69 -5.45 -25.02
C LEU A 179 18.66 -6.49 -24.46
N TRP A 180 18.24 -7.25 -23.45
CA TRP A 180 19.12 -8.12 -22.65
C TRP A 180 18.81 -9.61 -22.77
N GLY A 181 17.72 -9.99 -23.46
CA GLY A 181 17.27 -11.38 -23.59
C GLY A 181 16.59 -11.92 -22.32
N PRO A 182 16.65 -13.24 -22.05
CA PRO A 182 15.99 -13.86 -20.90
C PRO A 182 16.44 -13.23 -19.58
N SER A 183 15.47 -12.71 -18.83
CA SER A 183 15.69 -11.93 -17.61
C SER A 183 14.79 -12.40 -16.48
N SER A 184 15.19 -12.12 -15.24
CA SER A 184 14.40 -12.41 -14.04
C SER A 184 14.19 -11.14 -13.22
N LEU A 185 12.98 -10.99 -12.68
CA LEU A 185 12.61 -9.88 -11.81
C LEU A 185 12.17 -10.41 -10.45
N PRO A 186 12.90 -10.13 -9.35
CA PRO A 186 12.53 -10.57 -8.02
C PRO A 186 11.19 -10.01 -7.56
N PHE A 187 10.42 -10.81 -6.82
CA PHE A 187 9.23 -10.37 -6.11
C PHE A 187 9.56 -10.22 -4.63
N SER A 188 9.47 -9.00 -4.12
CA SER A 188 9.54 -8.76 -2.67
C SER A 188 8.23 -9.23 -2.02
N SER A 189 8.37 -9.90 -0.88
CA SER A 189 7.28 -10.16 0.06
C SER A 189 7.25 -9.13 1.20
N GLY A 190 7.97 -8.02 1.00
CA GLY A 190 8.18 -6.94 1.95
C GLY A 190 6.99 -6.00 2.10
N ALA A 191 6.97 -5.23 3.17
CA ALA A 191 6.05 -4.10 3.34
C ALA A 191 6.79 -2.94 4.01
N SER A 192 6.51 -1.72 3.57
CA SER A 192 7.22 -0.52 4.04
C SER A 192 6.34 0.48 4.79
N ASP A 193 5.11 0.08 5.03
CA ASP A 193 4.10 0.82 5.75
C ASP A 193 4.18 0.66 7.28
N CYS A 194 3.41 1.47 7.98
CA CYS A 194 3.37 1.50 9.44
C CYS A 194 2.79 0.21 10.02
N TRP A 195 1.93 -0.49 9.29
CA TRP A 195 1.43 -1.80 9.69
C TRP A 195 2.57 -2.82 9.69
N GLY A 196 3.39 -2.84 8.63
CA GLY A 196 4.56 -3.70 8.49
C GLY A 196 5.57 -3.49 9.63
N TRP A 197 5.80 -2.25 10.06
CA TRP A 197 6.66 -1.98 11.21
C TRP A 197 6.06 -2.50 12.52
N ALA A 198 4.77 -2.24 12.79
CA ALA A 198 4.11 -2.74 13.99
C ALA A 198 4.16 -4.29 14.06
N TYR A 199 4.00 -4.95 12.91
CA TYR A 199 4.14 -6.39 12.77
C TYR A 199 5.57 -6.88 13.06
N TYR A 200 6.59 -6.20 12.51
CA TYR A 200 7.99 -6.50 12.80
C TYR A 200 8.30 -6.48 14.30
N GLU A 201 7.89 -5.43 15.01
CA GLU A 201 8.09 -5.33 16.46
C GLU A 201 7.40 -6.49 17.20
N SER A 202 6.22 -6.90 16.73
CA SER A 202 5.47 -8.04 17.26
C SER A 202 6.24 -9.35 17.14
N CYS A 203 6.87 -9.60 16.00
CA CYS A 203 7.76 -10.75 15.81
C CYS A 203 8.97 -10.71 16.77
N ILE A 204 9.57 -9.53 16.99
CA ILE A 204 10.71 -9.37 17.91
C ILE A 204 10.31 -9.65 19.37
N ALA A 205 9.17 -9.13 19.84
CA ALA A 205 8.71 -9.38 21.21
C ALA A 205 8.35 -10.85 21.43
N TRP A 206 7.73 -11.48 20.43
CA TRP A 206 7.45 -12.92 20.42
C TRP A 206 8.74 -13.73 20.56
N ALA A 207 9.77 -13.41 19.77
CA ALA A 207 11.05 -14.10 19.80
C ALA A 207 11.74 -14.03 21.18
N LYS A 208 11.61 -12.88 21.86
CA LYS A 208 12.21 -12.61 23.17
C LYS A 208 11.47 -13.24 24.36
N LYS A 209 10.36 -13.99 24.14
CA LYS A 209 9.51 -14.54 25.21
C LYS A 209 9.07 -13.48 26.24
N THR A 210 8.82 -12.25 25.77
CA THR A 210 8.14 -11.23 26.57
C THR A 210 6.82 -11.85 27.08
N PRO A 211 6.41 -11.68 28.35
CA PRO A 211 5.20 -12.33 28.88
C PRO A 211 4.02 -12.15 27.92
N LYS A 212 3.25 -13.23 27.69
CA LYS A 212 2.16 -13.37 26.70
C LYS A 212 1.13 -12.22 26.67
N ASN A 213 1.14 -11.34 27.66
CA ASN A 213 0.22 -10.21 27.84
C ASN A 213 0.86 -8.84 27.56
N SER A 214 2.03 -8.78 26.93
CA SER A 214 2.62 -7.52 26.45
C SER A 214 2.78 -7.62 24.93
N PRO A 215 1.74 -7.26 24.15
CA PRO A 215 1.90 -7.10 22.70
C PRO A 215 3.06 -6.13 22.46
N ALA A 216 3.90 -6.42 21.46
CA ALA A 216 4.89 -5.44 21.06
C ALA A 216 4.16 -4.19 20.60
N LYS A 217 4.51 -3.07 21.21
CA LYS A 217 3.97 -1.77 20.82
C LYS A 217 5.13 -0.94 20.31
N LEU A 218 4.89 -0.20 19.24
CA LEU A 218 5.77 0.90 18.92
C LEU A 218 5.86 1.80 20.17
N PRO A 219 7.06 2.28 20.55
CA PRO A 219 7.19 3.18 21.68
C PRO A 219 6.25 4.38 21.54
N ILE A 220 5.60 4.81 22.62
CA ILE A 220 4.61 5.91 22.57
C ILE A 220 5.18 7.20 21.95
N ARG A 221 6.48 7.45 22.11
CA ARG A 221 7.21 8.56 21.47
C ARG A 221 7.24 8.46 19.94
N VAL A 222 7.38 7.24 19.42
CA VAL A 222 7.37 6.94 17.97
C VAL A 222 5.96 7.13 17.44
N ILE A 223 4.95 6.58 18.14
CA ILE A 223 3.54 6.78 17.80
C ILE A 223 3.21 8.27 17.73
N LYS A 224 3.60 9.05 18.75
CA LYS A 224 3.41 10.52 18.75
C LYS A 224 4.07 11.19 17.54
N THR A 225 5.26 10.76 17.16
CA THR A 225 5.99 11.32 16.02
C THR A 225 5.29 11.01 14.69
N ILE A 226 4.87 9.76 14.49
CA ILE A 226 4.10 9.34 13.30
C ILE A 226 2.80 10.15 13.21
N VAL A 227 2.03 10.17 14.30
CA VAL A 227 0.75 10.89 14.39
C VAL A 227 0.93 12.37 14.09
N TYR A 228 1.92 13.01 14.71
CA TYR A 228 2.22 14.42 14.45
C TYR A 228 2.53 14.68 12.97
N LYS A 229 3.40 13.88 12.35
CA LYS A 229 3.79 14.07 10.95
C LYS A 229 2.63 13.81 9.98
N VAL A 230 1.78 12.81 10.25
CA VAL A 230 0.56 12.55 9.46
C VAL A 230 -0.44 13.71 9.60
N LEU A 231 -0.67 14.23 10.82
CA LEU A 231 -1.57 15.37 11.03
C LEU A 231 -1.09 16.63 10.27
N ILE A 232 0.21 16.92 10.29
CA ILE A 232 0.76 18.05 9.52
C ILE A 232 0.54 17.85 8.01
N ALA A 233 0.72 16.62 7.51
CA ALA A 233 0.45 16.29 6.11
C ALA A 233 -1.04 16.42 5.75
N MET A 234 -1.95 16.01 6.65
CA MET A 234 -3.39 16.14 6.48
C MET A 234 -3.84 17.61 6.49
N ILE A 235 -3.31 18.43 7.40
CA ILE A 235 -3.59 19.88 7.43
C ILE A 235 -3.19 20.51 6.09
N HIS A 236 -2.02 20.17 5.57
CA HIS A 236 -1.60 20.62 4.23
C HIS A 236 -2.58 20.17 3.15
N LEU A 237 -2.94 18.88 3.12
CA LEU A 237 -3.88 18.32 2.15
C LEU A 237 -5.25 19.03 2.19
N HIS A 238 -5.79 19.25 3.39
CA HIS A 238 -7.13 19.81 3.59
C HIS A 238 -7.16 21.32 3.39
N GLU A 239 -6.27 22.07 4.02
CA GLU A 239 -6.33 23.53 4.07
C GLU A 239 -5.61 24.21 2.90
N ARG A 240 -4.52 23.62 2.41
CA ARG A 240 -3.69 24.23 1.34
C ARG A 240 -4.11 23.75 -0.03
N LEU A 241 -4.34 22.44 -0.16
CA LEU A 241 -4.66 21.82 -1.44
C LEU A 241 -6.17 21.67 -1.68
N GLY A 242 -7.00 21.79 -0.64
CA GLY A 242 -8.45 21.64 -0.76
C GLY A 242 -8.86 20.23 -1.16
N MET A 243 -8.14 19.21 -0.69
CA MET A 243 -8.34 17.79 -1.01
C MET A 243 -8.58 16.98 0.27
N PHE A 244 -9.05 15.75 0.13
CA PHE A 244 -9.16 14.77 1.22
C PHE A 244 -8.75 13.38 0.74
N HIS A 245 -8.32 12.52 1.66
CA HIS A 245 -7.69 11.24 1.35
C HIS A 245 -8.69 10.08 1.18
N CYS A 246 -9.67 9.97 2.08
CA CYS A 246 -10.69 8.91 2.19
C CYS A 246 -10.24 7.54 2.71
N ASP A 247 -8.95 7.34 2.97
CA ASP A 247 -8.42 6.01 3.30
C ASP A 247 -7.20 6.10 4.22
N ILE A 248 -7.27 6.97 5.24
CA ILE A 248 -6.22 7.07 6.26
C ILE A 248 -6.24 5.79 7.11
N LYS A 249 -5.15 5.01 7.01
CA LYS A 249 -4.92 3.74 7.73
C LYS A 249 -3.42 3.42 7.76
N LEU A 250 -3.01 2.45 8.58
CA LEU A 250 -1.60 2.14 8.81
C LEU A 250 -0.86 1.68 7.56
N GLU A 251 -1.59 0.98 6.69
CA GLU A 251 -1.15 0.45 5.41
C GLU A 251 -0.84 1.56 4.40
N ASN A 252 -1.45 2.75 4.57
CA ASN A 252 -1.30 3.91 3.70
C ASN A 252 -0.33 4.97 4.26
N ILE A 253 0.41 4.62 5.32
CA ILE A 253 1.49 5.45 5.87
C ILE A 253 2.81 4.71 5.66
N LEU A 254 3.56 5.07 4.62
CA LEU A 254 4.93 4.57 4.43
C LEU A 254 5.83 5.12 5.52
N VAL A 255 6.71 4.29 6.05
CA VAL A 255 7.63 4.67 7.13
C VAL A 255 9.06 4.27 6.79
N SER A 256 9.96 5.23 6.88
CA SER A 256 11.40 5.03 6.74
C SER A 256 12.11 5.41 8.03
N ARG A 257 13.13 4.64 8.38
CA ARG A 257 14.03 4.91 9.49
C ARG A 257 15.45 5.13 8.96
N ALA A 258 16.10 6.22 9.38
CA ALA A 258 17.42 6.62 8.88
C ALA A 258 18.58 5.73 9.37
N SER A 259 18.37 4.91 10.41
CA SER A 259 19.42 4.13 11.07
C SER A 259 19.36 2.64 10.70
N ASN A 260 20.49 1.94 10.86
CA ASN A 260 20.55 0.48 10.82
C ASN A 260 19.52 -0.13 11.78
N LEU A 261 18.89 -1.26 11.41
CA LEU A 261 17.85 -1.92 12.22
C LEU A 261 18.38 -2.38 13.58
N ASP A 262 19.70 -2.58 13.70
CA ASP A 262 20.38 -2.96 14.94
C ASP A 262 20.46 -1.84 15.99
N GLU A 263 20.21 -0.58 15.60
CA GLU A 263 20.24 0.55 16.53
C GLU A 263 18.91 0.70 17.29
N PRO A 264 18.90 1.30 18.50
CA PRO A 264 17.65 1.62 19.22
C PRO A 264 16.77 2.58 18.41
N ILE A 265 15.45 2.38 18.43
CA ILE A 265 14.51 3.26 17.72
C ILE A 265 14.71 4.71 18.19
N ASP A 266 15.23 5.55 17.30
CA ASP A 266 15.35 7.00 17.49
C ASP A 266 14.16 7.69 16.84
N ASP A 267 13.33 8.32 17.67
CA ASP A 267 12.10 8.97 17.26
C ASP A 267 12.33 10.18 16.35
N TYR A 268 13.47 10.86 16.43
CA TYR A 268 13.78 12.00 15.54
C TYR A 268 14.01 11.57 14.08
N ASN A 269 14.37 10.30 13.86
CA ASN A 269 14.78 9.76 12.58
C ASN A 269 13.70 8.92 11.87
N VAL A 270 12.45 9.03 12.32
CA VAL A 270 11.28 8.39 11.71
C VAL A 270 10.67 9.32 10.69
N ASN A 271 10.76 9.01 9.39
CA ASN A 271 10.12 9.78 8.33
C ASN A 271 8.91 9.03 7.79
N ILE A 272 7.88 9.79 7.38
CA ILE A 272 6.65 9.21 6.84
C ILE A 272 6.30 9.80 5.48
N ARG A 273 5.51 9.05 4.70
CA ARG A 273 4.74 9.53 3.56
C ARG A 273 3.33 8.96 3.65
N VAL A 274 2.32 9.82 3.61
CA VAL A 274 0.95 9.39 3.30
C VAL A 274 0.91 9.02 1.81
N CYS A 275 0.41 7.83 1.51
CA CYS A 275 0.34 7.27 0.15
C CYS A 275 -1.05 6.67 -0.14
N ASP A 276 -1.23 6.18 -1.37
CA ASP A 276 -2.48 5.62 -1.90
C ASP A 276 -3.64 6.62 -2.00
N PHE A 277 -3.51 7.53 -2.97
CA PHE A 277 -4.52 8.53 -3.28
C PHE A 277 -5.62 7.99 -4.23
N GLY A 278 -5.78 6.67 -4.31
CA GLY A 278 -6.76 6.02 -5.20
C GLY A 278 -8.21 6.40 -4.90
N HIS A 279 -8.52 6.65 -3.62
CA HIS A 279 -9.84 7.05 -3.15
C HIS A 279 -9.99 8.57 -2.95
N SER A 280 -8.91 9.34 -3.07
CA SER A 280 -8.88 10.76 -2.77
C SER A 280 -9.64 11.61 -3.78
N ASP A 281 -10.13 12.76 -3.33
CA ASP A 281 -10.84 13.72 -4.18
C ASP A 281 -10.67 15.17 -3.65
N PHE A 282 -11.16 16.14 -4.43
CA PHE A 282 -11.23 17.54 -4.06
C PHE A 282 -12.44 17.81 -3.14
N LEU A 283 -12.25 18.63 -2.09
CA LEU A 283 -13.29 18.95 -1.11
C LEU A 283 -14.59 19.46 -1.75
N ILE A 284 -14.48 20.20 -2.86
CA ILE A 284 -15.63 20.74 -3.60
C ILE A 284 -16.57 19.67 -4.16
N HIS A 285 -16.10 18.43 -4.36
CA HIS A 285 -16.93 17.34 -4.86
C HIS A 285 -17.74 16.66 -3.75
N GLY A 286 -17.24 16.75 -2.50
CA GLY A 286 -17.75 16.03 -1.34
C GLY A 286 -17.57 14.52 -1.45
N MET A 287 -17.51 13.82 -0.31
CA MET A 287 -17.31 12.38 -0.29
C MET A 287 -18.65 11.64 -0.47
N LYS A 288 -18.70 10.68 -1.42
CA LYS A 288 -19.89 9.86 -1.71
C LYS A 288 -19.64 8.35 -1.64
N HIS A 289 -18.38 7.94 -1.59
CA HIS A 289 -17.97 6.54 -1.54
C HIS A 289 -17.13 6.32 -0.29
N ILE A 290 -17.32 5.16 0.32
CA ILE A 290 -16.50 4.70 1.43
C ILE A 290 -15.20 4.15 0.82
N GLY A 291 -14.05 4.48 1.40
CA GLY A 291 -12.77 3.84 1.09
C GLY A 291 -12.75 2.43 1.68
N THR A 292 -12.20 2.29 2.89
CA THR A 292 -12.26 1.04 3.66
C THR A 292 -13.41 1.04 4.68
N GLU A 293 -14.35 0.09 4.60
CA GLU A 293 -15.54 0.03 5.50
C GLU A 293 -15.19 0.10 7.00
N GLY A 294 -14.13 -0.58 7.44
CA GLY A 294 -13.74 -0.67 8.86
C GLY A 294 -13.18 0.61 9.48
N ASN A 295 -12.83 1.62 8.68
CA ASN A 295 -12.35 2.93 9.18
C ASN A 295 -13.32 4.07 8.81
N ALA A 296 -14.49 3.73 8.25
CA ALA A 296 -15.42 4.72 7.73
C ALA A 296 -16.09 5.52 8.86
N ALA A 297 -16.14 6.84 8.68
CA ALA A 297 -16.85 7.72 9.59
C ALA A 297 -18.36 7.38 9.63
N PRO A 298 -19.02 7.47 10.81
CA PRO A 298 -20.40 7.03 10.97
C PRO A 298 -21.39 7.73 10.03
N GLU A 299 -21.14 9.00 9.69
CA GLU A 299 -21.94 9.76 8.74
C GLU A 299 -21.89 9.21 7.30
N LEU A 300 -20.76 8.63 6.88
CA LEU A 300 -20.64 7.99 5.56
C LEU A 300 -21.49 6.73 5.49
N VAL A 301 -21.38 5.90 6.53
CA VAL A 301 -22.12 4.64 6.66
C VAL A 301 -23.63 4.92 6.73
N ALA A 302 -24.03 5.94 7.49
CA ALA A 302 -25.42 6.34 7.62
C ALA A 302 -26.01 6.87 6.29
N CYS A 303 -25.23 7.64 5.52
CA CYS A 303 -25.70 8.27 4.29
C CYS A 303 -25.79 7.30 3.10
N LYS A 304 -25.06 6.18 3.09
CA LYS A 304 -25.02 5.20 1.98
C LYS A 304 -24.84 5.86 0.61
N GLY A 305 -23.99 6.89 0.54
CA GLY A 305 -23.72 7.66 -0.68
C GLY A 305 -24.86 8.57 -1.18
N ARG A 306 -25.96 8.72 -0.40
CA ARG A 306 -27.11 9.56 -0.78
C ARG A 306 -26.86 11.04 -0.56
N VAL A 307 -25.99 11.38 0.38
CA VAL A 307 -25.62 12.75 0.74
C VAL A 307 -24.10 12.84 0.72
N ALA A 308 -23.58 13.89 0.11
CA ALA A 308 -22.16 14.17 0.15
C ALA A 308 -21.79 14.65 1.56
N VAL A 309 -20.77 14.05 2.17
CA VAL A 309 -20.25 14.46 3.48
C VAL A 309 -18.89 15.13 3.33
N ASP A 310 -18.46 15.80 4.40
CA ASP A 310 -17.16 16.46 4.46
C ASP A 310 -16.03 15.43 4.54
N GLY A 311 -15.29 15.28 3.44
CA GLY A 311 -14.19 14.33 3.35
C GLY A 311 -13.03 14.63 4.29
N ALA A 312 -12.77 15.90 4.62
CA ALA A 312 -11.74 16.25 5.60
C ALA A 312 -12.11 15.78 7.01
N LYS A 313 -13.41 15.86 7.38
CA LYS A 313 -13.89 15.36 8.68
C LYS A 313 -13.87 13.84 8.75
N ALA A 314 -14.20 13.17 7.64
CA ALA A 314 -14.06 11.73 7.54
C ALA A 314 -12.60 11.28 7.71
N ASP A 315 -11.63 11.98 7.12
CA ASP A 315 -10.20 11.70 7.34
C ASP A 315 -9.79 11.88 8.81
N VAL A 316 -10.33 12.89 9.51
CA VAL A 316 -10.06 13.10 10.95
C VAL A 316 -10.59 11.94 11.79
N TYR A 317 -11.76 11.40 11.44
CA TYR A 317 -12.27 10.19 12.09
C TYR A 317 -11.36 8.98 11.84
N ALA A 318 -10.97 8.76 10.57
CA ALA A 318 -10.08 7.67 10.19
C ALA A 318 -8.70 7.78 10.88
N MET A 319 -8.19 9.00 11.07
CA MET A 319 -6.99 9.25 11.88
C MET A 319 -7.17 8.83 13.34
N GLY A 320 -8.34 9.08 13.92
CA GLY A 320 -8.70 8.59 15.26
C GLY A 320 -8.67 7.06 15.36
N ALA A 321 -9.30 6.37 14.41
CA ALA A 321 -9.28 4.91 14.32
C ALA A 321 -7.85 4.35 14.11
N MET A 322 -7.01 5.05 13.34
CA MET A 322 -5.61 4.68 13.16
C MET A 322 -4.80 4.86 14.47
N ILE A 323 -5.02 5.95 15.20
CA ILE A 323 -4.39 6.18 16.52
C ILE A 323 -4.81 5.11 17.51
N GLU A 324 -6.10 4.78 17.54
CA GLU A 324 -6.64 3.69 18.35
C GLU A 324 -5.88 2.40 18.04
N LYS A 325 -5.77 1.98 16.77
CA LYS A 325 -4.99 0.78 16.39
C LYS A 325 -3.51 0.82 16.81
N LEU A 326 -2.85 1.98 16.74
CA LEU A 326 -1.46 2.14 17.19
C LEU A 326 -1.31 1.95 18.71
N ILE A 327 -2.31 2.36 19.48
CA ILE A 327 -2.32 2.26 20.95
C ILE A 327 -2.85 0.89 21.42
N GLU A 328 -3.89 0.41 20.74
CA GLU A 328 -4.67 -0.80 20.97
C GLU A 328 -4.12 -2.04 20.25
N ALA A 329 -2.82 -2.12 19.95
CA ALA A 329 -2.22 -3.46 19.84
C ALA A 329 -2.46 -4.19 21.18
N ARG A 330 -3.61 -4.85 21.31
CA ARG A 330 -4.28 -5.33 22.52
C ARG A 330 -4.66 -6.78 22.22
N ASP A 331 -4.06 -7.69 22.98
CA ASP A 331 -4.55 -9.03 23.31
C ASP A 331 -5.38 -9.79 22.24
N ALA A 332 -4.78 -10.15 21.10
CA ALA A 332 -5.31 -11.22 20.24
C ALA A 332 -5.27 -12.62 20.90
N ALA A 333 -5.04 -12.70 22.21
CA ALA A 333 -4.97 -13.93 23.00
C ALA A 333 -6.14 -14.07 24.00
N LYS A 334 -7.20 -13.26 23.89
CA LYS A 334 -8.33 -13.27 24.85
C LYS A 334 -9.74 -13.30 24.26
N GLU A 335 -9.92 -13.85 23.07
CA GLU A 335 -11.27 -14.16 22.54
C GLU A 335 -11.44 -15.62 22.12
N ASP A 336 -10.88 -16.57 22.88
CA ASP A 336 -11.24 -18.00 22.80
C ASP A 336 -11.72 -18.57 24.15
N ASP A 337 -12.05 -17.71 25.12
CA ASP A 337 -12.50 -18.16 26.45
C ASP A 337 -13.92 -17.65 26.77
N PHE A 338 -14.84 -17.86 25.82
CA PHE A 338 -16.29 -17.84 26.07
C PHE A 338 -17.01 -18.76 25.07
N ASP A 339 -16.87 -20.07 25.29
CA ASP A 339 -18.00 -21.01 25.35
C ASP A 339 -17.51 -22.40 25.76
N LEU A 340 -17.31 -22.56 27.07
CA LEU A 340 -17.43 -23.86 27.72
C LEU A 340 -18.57 -23.75 28.73
N ASN A 341 -19.79 -24.07 28.31
CA ASN A 341 -20.83 -24.61 29.17
C ASN A 341 -21.85 -25.40 28.33
N VAL A 342 -21.76 -26.73 28.45
CA VAL A 342 -22.80 -27.75 28.23
C VAL A 342 -23.28 -27.98 26.79
#